data_AF-U5F4Z7-F1
#
_entry.id   AF-U5F4Z7-F1
#
_cell.length_a   1.000
_cell.length_b   1.000
_cell.length_c   1.000
_cell.angle_alpha   90.00
_cell.angle_beta   90.00
_cell.angle_gamma   90.00
#
_symmetry.space_group_name_H-M   'P 1'
#
loop_
_entity.id
_entity.type
_entity.pdbx_description
1 polymer ?
#
loop_
_entity_poly.entity_id
_entity_poly.type
_entity_poly.pdbx_seq_one_letter_code
_entity_poly.pdbx_strand_id
1 'polypeptide(L)' 'MLKEGTTIYFYVQGYLMQGKAVHIQGVEQAYTFHIEGYGACAGPYVLHSSQLHHTLFLSEEEAKLYQNIEAAYLENTF' A
#
# COMPACT_ATOMS: atom_id res chain seq x y z
N MET A 1 -14.50 -1.29 -1.10
CA MET A 1 -13.44 -2.31 -1.36
C MET A 1 -12.65 -1.90 -2.59
N LEU A 2 -11.33 -2.12 -2.62
CA LEU A 2 -10.52 -1.92 -3.83
C LEU A 2 -10.96 -2.88 -4.94
N LYS A 3 -10.76 -2.47 -6.19
CA LYS A 3 -10.84 -3.36 -7.35
C LYS A 3 -9.44 -3.89 -7.68
N GLU A 4 -9.33 -5.13 -8.14
CA GLU A 4 -8.05 -5.62 -8.65
C GLU A 4 -7.53 -4.72 -9.77
N GLY A 5 -6.21 -4.50 -9.79
CA GLY A 5 -5.56 -3.58 -10.72
C GLY A 5 -5.66 -2.10 -10.32
N THR A 6 -6.24 -1.76 -9.17
CA THR A 6 -6.20 -0.39 -8.63
C THR A 6 -4.75 -0.01 -8.32
N THR A 7 -4.32 1.17 -8.78
CA THR A 7 -2.98 1.70 -8.43
C THR A 7 -2.98 2.13 -6.97
N ILE A 8 -1.98 1.68 -6.23
CA ILE A 8 -1.71 2.08 -4.84
C ILE A 8 -0.33 2.73 -4.80
N TYR A 9 -0.24 3.86 -4.11
CA TYR A 9 0.98 4.62 -3.88
C TYR A 9 1.42 4.45 -2.43
N PHE A 10 2.72 4.38 -2.19
CA PHE A 10 3.26 4.16 -0.85
C PHE A 10 4.72 4.57 -0.78
N TYR A 11 5.20 4.88 0.44
CA TYR A 11 6.61 5.20 0.65
C TYR A 11 7.37 4.03 1.24
N VAL A 12 8.59 3.79 0.76
CA VAL A 12 9.57 2.92 1.40
C VAL A 12 10.86 3.73 1.55
N GLN A 13 11.32 3.91 2.79
CA GLN A 13 12.53 4.67 3.11
C GLN A 13 12.57 6.07 2.44
N GLY A 14 11.43 6.76 2.41
CA GLY A 14 11.30 8.10 1.79
C GLY A 14 11.11 8.12 0.28
N TYR A 15 11.19 6.97 -0.40
CA TYR A 15 10.93 6.88 -1.84
C TYR A 15 9.47 6.56 -2.12
N LEU A 16 8.83 7.40 -2.93
CA LEU A 16 7.48 7.14 -3.41
C LEU A 16 7.52 6.02 -4.46
N MET A 17 6.79 4.95 -4.19
CA MET A 17 6.61 3.81 -5.06
C MET A 17 5.12 3.62 -5.39
N GLN A 18 4.85 2.83 -6.42
CA GLN A 18 3.50 2.46 -6.79
C GLN A 18 3.44 1.02 -7.27
N GLY A 19 2.27 0.40 -7.12
CA GLY A 19 1.99 -0.92 -7.66
C GLY A 19 0.49 -1.18 -7.78
N LYS A 20 0.13 -2.37 -8.24
CA LYS A 20 -1.26 -2.77 -8.47
C LYS A 20 -1.78 -3.62 -7.34
N ALA A 21 -2.95 -3.29 -6.81
CA ALA A 21 -3.65 -4.13 -5.83
C ALA A 21 -4.10 -5.44 -6.49
N VAL A 22 -3.71 -6.57 -5.91
CA VAL A 22 -4.04 -7.93 -6.37
C VAL A 22 -4.39 -8.83 -5.18
N HIS A 23 -5.03 -9.97 -5.43
CA HIS A 23 -5.39 -10.95 -4.39
C HIS A 23 -6.24 -10.34 -3.26
N ILE A 24 -7.26 -9.56 -3.64
CA ILE A 24 -8.12 -8.88 -2.67
C ILE A 24 -9.08 -9.88 -2.04
N GLN A 25 -9.08 -9.98 -0.71
CA GLN A 25 -9.87 -10.93 0.07
C GLN A 25 -10.58 -10.24 1.24
N GLY A 26 -11.85 -10.55 1.46
CA GLY A 26 -12.63 -10.01 2.58
C GLY A 26 -13.92 -9.33 2.13
N VAL A 27 -14.42 -8.39 2.94
CA VAL A 27 -15.66 -7.65 2.71
C VAL A 27 -15.40 -6.16 2.61
N GLU A 28 -16.41 -5.38 2.23
CA GLU A 28 -16.24 -3.96 1.98
C GLU A 28 -15.72 -3.16 3.18
N GLN A 29 -16.09 -3.54 4.41
CA GLN A 29 -15.63 -2.87 5.64
C GLN A 29 -14.20 -3.26 6.06
N ALA A 30 -13.74 -4.47 5.71
CA ALA A 30 -12.44 -5.00 6.12
C ALA A 30 -11.97 -6.06 5.12
N TYR A 31 -10.86 -5.78 4.46
CA TYR A 31 -10.26 -6.67 3.47
C TYR A 31 -8.74 -6.56 3.48
N THR A 32 -8.10 -7.61 2.99
CA THR A 32 -6.67 -7.68 2.74
C THR A 32 -6.37 -7.71 1.25
N PHE A 33 -5.18 -7.29 0.87
CA PHE A 33 -4.71 -7.31 -0.51
C PHE A 33 -3.18 -7.33 -0.56
N HIS A 34 -2.63 -7.66 -1.72
CA HIS A 34 -1.20 -7.54 -2.01
C HIS A 34 -0.97 -6.40 -3.01
N ILE A 35 0.26 -5.90 -3.09
CA ILE A 35 0.70 -4.98 -4.14
C ILE A 35 1.68 -5.71 -5.05
N GLU A 36 1.40 -5.72 -6.35
CA GLU A 36 2.29 -6.28 -7.37
C GLU A 36 3.69 -5.64 -7.28
N GLY A 37 4.73 -6.48 -7.25
CA GLY A 37 6.13 -6.05 -7.15
C GLY A 37 6.60 -5.69 -5.73
N TYR A 38 5.69 -5.57 -4.76
CA TYR A 38 6.04 -5.37 -3.35
C TYR A 38 6.14 -6.72 -2.62
N GLY A 39 7.26 -6.96 -1.91
CA GLY A 39 7.48 -8.21 -1.16
C GLY A 39 8.18 -9.35 -1.89
N ALA A 40 8.59 -9.17 -3.16
CA ALA A 40 9.08 -10.24 -4.01
C ALA A 40 10.23 -11.11 -3.43
N CYS A 41 11.09 -10.56 -2.56
CA CYS A 41 12.17 -11.31 -1.92
C CYS A 41 11.87 -11.80 -0.49
N ALA A 42 10.88 -11.22 0.20
CA ALA A 42 10.56 -11.56 1.60
C ALA A 42 9.24 -12.35 1.75
N GLY A 43 8.52 -12.58 0.64
CA GLY A 43 7.20 -13.20 0.62
C GLY A 43 6.09 -12.15 0.44
N PRO A 44 4.86 -12.60 0.13
CA PRO A 44 3.75 -11.69 -0.08
C PRO A 44 3.43 -10.93 1.21
N TYR A 45 3.69 -9.62 1.23
CA TYR A 45 3.18 -8.76 2.30
C TYR A 45 1.67 -8.62 2.15
N VAL A 46 0.95 -9.16 3.13
CA VAL A 46 -0.50 -8.99 3.24
C VAL A 46 -0.77 -7.61 3.84
N LEU A 47 -1.38 -6.73 3.05
CA LEU A 47 -1.76 -5.38 3.48
C LEU A 47 -3.23 -5.37 3.87
N HIS A 48 -3.59 -4.52 4.82
CA HIS A 48 -4.96 -4.39 5.31
C HIS A 48 -5.59 -3.07 4.86
N SER A 49 -6.89 -3.08 4.57
CA SER A 49 -7.64 -1.91 4.10
C SER A 49 -7.60 -0.71 5.07
N SER A 50 -7.32 -0.94 6.36
CA SER A 50 -7.14 0.12 7.36
C SER A 50 -5.85 0.94 7.18
N GLN A 51 -4.94 0.51 6.31
CA GLN A 51 -3.72 1.24 6.00
C GLN A 51 -3.94 2.32 4.92
N LEU A 52 -5.06 2.24 4.20
CA LEU A 52 -5.45 3.25 3.22
C LEU A 52 -5.60 4.62 3.89
N HIS A 53 -5.13 5.67 3.23
CA HIS A 53 -5.07 7.05 3.72
C HIS A 53 -4.12 7.29 4.91
N HIS A 54 -3.30 6.29 5.27
CA HIS A 54 -2.35 6.38 6.37
C HIS A 54 -0.92 6.03 5.93
N THR A 55 -0.74 4.84 5.36
CA THR A 55 0.55 4.35 4.83
C THR A 55 0.46 3.91 3.37
N LEU A 56 -0.77 3.78 2.86
CA LEU A 56 -1.12 3.44 1.48
C LEU A 56 -2.07 4.51 0.94
N PHE A 57 -1.86 4.98 -0.28
CA PHE A 57 -2.58 6.11 -0.86
C PHE A 57 -3.19 5.74 -2.21
N LEU A 58 -4.33 6.35 -2.53
CA LEU A 58 -5.09 6.06 -3.75
C LEU A 58 -4.76 7.01 -4.91
N SER A 59 -4.06 8.12 -4.64
CA SER A 59 -3.50 8.98 -5.67
C SER A 59 -2.10 9.48 -5.30
N GLU A 60 -1.36 9.93 -6.32
CA GLU A 60 -0.06 10.56 -6.10
C GLU A 60 -0.21 11.90 -5.37
N GLU A 61 -1.26 12.68 -5.65
CA GLU A 61 -1.50 13.94 -4.93
C GLU A 61 -1.73 13.71 -3.45
N GLU A 62 -2.49 12.68 -3.10
CA GLU A 62 -2.71 12.27 -1.73
C GLU A 62 -1.38 11.88 -1.06
N ALA A 63 -0.58 11.02 -1.70
CA ALA A 63 0.71 10.57 -1.17
C ALA A 63 1.68 11.74 -0.91
N LYS A 64 1.64 12.80 -1.75
CA LYS A 64 2.49 13.98 -1.57
C LYS A 64 2.18 14.78 -0.30
N LEU A 65 0.95 14.69 0.25
CA LEU A 65 0.62 15.31 1.53
C LEU A 65 1.41 14.72 2.70
N TYR A 66 1.91 13.50 2.54
CA TYR A 66 2.66 12.74 3.54
C TYR A 66 4.16 12.65 3.20
N GLN A 67 4.63 13.41 2.22
CA GLN A 67 6.04 13.47 1.87
C GLN A 67 6.85 13.96 3.10
N ASN A 68 7.89 13.22 3.46
CA ASN A 68 8.73 13.44 4.66
C ASN A 68 8.09 13.10 6.03
N ILE A 69 6.95 12.41 6.06
CA ILE A 69 6.39 11.86 7.30
C ILE A 69 6.81 10.39 7.43
N GLU A 70 7.86 10.11 8.21
CA GLU A 70 8.40 8.73 8.35
C GLU A 70 7.36 7.73 8.85
N ALA A 71 6.43 8.16 9.71
CA ALA A 71 5.33 7.32 10.20
C ALA A 71 4.33 6.88 9.10
N ALA A 72 4.36 7.52 7.93
CA ALA A 72 3.55 7.14 6.77
C ALA A 72 4.25 6.13 5.84
N TYR A 73 5.47 5.71 6.18
CA TYR A 73 6.24 4.78 5.35
C TYR A 73 5.82 3.35 5.64
N LEU A 74 5.72 2.53 4.59
CA LEU A 74 5.63 1.09 4.76
C LEU A 74 6.95 0.59 5.33
N GLU A 75 6.89 0.01 6.53
CA GLU A 75 8.06 -0.61 7.15
C GLU A 75 8.46 -1.86 6.35
N ASN A 76 9.72 -1.93 5.92
CA ASN A 76 10.35 -3.19 5.55
C ASN A 76 10.58 -3.96 6.84
N THR A 77 9.67 -4.84 7.21
CA THR A 77 9.93 -5.84 8.26
C THR A 77 10.85 -6.90 7.65
N PHE A 78 12.16 -6.67 7.73
CA PHE A 78 13.20 -7.62 7.32
C PHE A 78 13.22 -8.87 8.19
#